data_AF-B7Q000-F1
#
_entry.id   AF-B7Q000-F1
#
_cell.length_a   1.000
_cell.length_b   1.000
_cell.length_c   1.000
_cell.angle_alpha   90.00
_cell.angle_beta   90.00
_cell.angle_gamma   90.00
#
_symmetry.space_group_name_H-M   'P 1'
#
loop_
_entity.id
_entity.type
_entity.pdbx_description
1 polymer ?
#
loop_
_entity_poly.entity_id
_entity_poly.type
_entity_poly.pdbx_seq_one_letter_code
_entity_poly.pdbx_strand_id
1 'polypeptide(L)'
;LKREVEVATLPLQQVVKRLYERTQSGKSFRAPSNQQEPLQNPHDSGPTPPGFKGKQFRKLVLPSMVVEINTCDSCLLMEDGNVVVARNVVLDGGEVKICGQFFKQLANFYTSIAHIDRLCIYKASRLSSASALWNVKQIKSKCCCFPCGSGFVVTPLLHTG
;
A
#
# COMPACT_ATOMS: atom_id res chain seq x y z
N LEU A 1 -2.24 24.43 -24.64
CA LEU A 1 -3.67 24.70 -24.35
C LEU A 1 -4.61 23.67 -24.97
N LYS A 2 -4.49 23.31 -26.26
CA LYS A 2 -5.34 22.25 -26.89
C LYS A 2 -5.09 20.80 -26.43
N ARG A 3 -4.01 20.51 -25.68
CA ARG A 3 -3.60 19.14 -25.31
C ARG A 3 -4.25 18.57 -24.05
N GLU A 4 -5.15 19.33 -23.41
CA GLU A 4 -5.67 19.00 -22.07
C GLU A 4 -7.18 18.74 -22.03
N VAL A 5 -7.87 18.75 -23.17
CA VAL A 5 -9.32 18.59 -23.25
C VAL A 5 -9.63 17.24 -23.89
N GLU A 6 -9.98 16.24 -23.08
CA GLU A 6 -10.33 14.91 -23.58
C GLU A 6 -11.82 14.80 -23.97
N VAL A 7 -12.67 15.74 -23.50
CA VAL A 7 -14.07 15.89 -23.93
C VAL A 7 -14.42 17.38 -23.99
N ALA A 8 -15.11 17.81 -25.06
CA ALA A 8 -15.41 19.20 -25.39
C ALA A 8 -16.54 19.85 -24.54
N THR A 9 -16.61 19.53 -23.25
CA THR A 9 -17.58 20.16 -22.33
C THR A 9 -16.84 20.77 -21.16
N LEU A 10 -17.05 22.08 -20.96
CA LEU A 10 -16.49 22.88 -19.85
C LEU A 10 -14.95 22.91 -19.79
N PRO A 11 -14.25 23.18 -20.91
CA PRO A 11 -12.79 23.14 -20.99
C PRO A 11 -12.11 24.13 -20.02
N LEU A 12 -12.72 25.30 -19.81
CA LEU A 12 -12.24 26.28 -18.84
C LEU A 12 -12.34 25.77 -17.41
N GLN A 13 -13.43 25.10 -17.05
CA GLN A 13 -13.60 24.55 -15.71
C GLN A 13 -12.60 23.43 -15.44
N GLN A 14 -12.31 22.59 -16.44
CA GLN A 14 -11.27 21.56 -16.33
C GLN A 14 -9.86 22.17 -16.17
N VAL A 15 -9.52 23.21 -16.93
CA VAL A 15 -8.24 23.92 -16.79
C VAL A 15 -8.13 24.58 -15.42
N VAL A 16 -9.18 25.27 -14.97
CA VAL A 16 -9.21 25.90 -13.64
C VAL A 16 -9.06 24.86 -12.53
N LYS A 17 -9.77 23.73 -12.61
CA LYS A 17 -9.63 22.61 -11.66
C LYS A 17 -8.21 22.05 -11.67
N ARG A 18 -7.61 21.78 -12.84
CA ARG A 18 -6.23 21.26 -12.92
C ARG A 18 -5.17 22.25 -12.45
N LEU A 19 -5.34 23.55 -12.69
CA LEU A 19 -4.45 24.58 -12.15
C LEU A 19 -4.59 24.70 -10.62
N TYR A 20 -5.82 24.56 -10.12
CA TYR A 20 -6.10 24.51 -8.68
C TYR A 20 -5.47 23.26 -8.02
N GLU A 21 -5.61 22.09 -8.65
CA GLU A 21 -4.96 20.85 -8.20
C GLU A 21 -3.43 21.01 -8.19
N ARG A 22 -2.82 21.48 -9.30
CA ARG A 22 -1.36 21.69 -9.37
C ARG A 22 -0.84 22.67 -8.31
N THR A 23 -1.61 23.70 -7.98
CA THR A 23 -1.24 24.65 -6.92
C THR A 23 -1.46 24.09 -5.51
N GLN A 24 -2.37 23.13 -5.32
CA GLN A 24 -2.55 22.42 -4.06
C GLN A 24 -1.55 21.27 -3.85
N SER A 25 -1.14 20.58 -4.91
CA SER A 25 -0.18 19.45 -4.84
C SER A 25 1.22 19.85 -4.35
N GLY A 26 1.53 21.15 -4.30
CA GLY A 26 2.77 21.69 -3.70
C GLY A 26 2.70 21.91 -2.19
N LYS A 27 1.52 21.78 -1.55
CA LYS A 27 1.42 21.74 -0.10
C LYS A 27 1.86 20.35 0.34
N SER A 28 3.16 20.19 0.57
CA SER A 28 3.69 19.09 1.36
C SER A 28 2.84 19.00 2.62
N PHE A 29 2.07 17.92 2.76
CA PHE A 29 1.52 17.53 4.04
C PHE A 29 2.74 17.31 4.92
N ARG A 30 3.15 18.35 5.65
CA ARG A 30 4.13 18.22 6.70
C ARG A 30 3.54 17.19 7.65
N ALA A 31 4.17 16.02 7.71
CA ALA A 31 3.85 15.04 8.73
C ALA A 31 3.85 15.78 10.07
N PRO A 32 2.81 15.61 10.92
CA PRO A 32 2.86 16.18 12.25
C PRO A 32 4.12 15.65 12.93
N SER A 33 5.03 16.56 13.29
CA SER A 33 6.22 16.26 14.09
C SER A 33 5.80 16.00 15.54
N ASN A 34 5.01 14.96 15.75
CA ASN A 34 4.80 14.39 17.06
C ASN A 34 5.49 13.03 17.05
N GLN A 35 6.30 12.78 18.07
CA GLN A 35 6.84 11.45 18.39
C GLN A 35 5.70 10.50 18.74
N GLN A 36 4.87 10.17 17.76
CA GLN A 36 3.89 9.11 17.92
C GLN A 36 4.64 7.79 18.01
N GLU A 37 4.28 6.98 19.00
CA GLU A 37 4.79 5.61 19.07
C GLU A 37 4.51 4.90 17.74
N PRO A 38 5.52 4.25 17.14
CA PRO A 38 5.38 3.64 15.82
C PRO A 38 4.42 2.45 15.85
N LEU A 39 4.26 1.80 17.00
CA LEU A 39 3.36 0.66 17.18
C LEU A 39 2.17 1.10 18.02
N GLN A 40 0.96 0.98 17.47
CA GLN A 40 -0.26 1.45 18.10
C GLN A 40 -1.32 0.35 18.14
N ASN A 41 -2.28 0.49 19.06
CA ASN A 41 -3.42 -0.41 19.23
C ASN A 41 -2.97 -1.86 19.48
N PRO A 42 -2.32 -2.16 20.63
CA PRO A 42 -1.89 -3.50 20.97
C PRO A 42 -3.08 -4.47 21.06
N HIS A 43 -2.88 -5.72 20.68
CA HIS A 43 -3.86 -6.79 20.79
C HIS A 43 -3.19 -8.18 20.86
N ASP A 44 -4.00 -9.22 20.96
CA ASP A 44 -3.60 -10.63 21.00
C ASP A 44 -4.35 -11.51 19.97
N SER A 45 -5.36 -10.96 19.29
CA SER A 45 -6.29 -11.71 18.43
C SER A 45 -5.86 -11.88 16.97
N GLY A 46 -4.62 -11.58 16.60
CA GLY A 46 -4.14 -11.66 15.21
C GLY A 46 -3.41 -12.96 14.89
N PRO A 47 -3.21 -13.29 13.60
CA PRO A 47 -2.41 -14.44 13.21
C PRO A 47 -0.94 -14.22 13.60
N THR A 48 -0.31 -15.26 14.15
CA THR A 48 1.08 -15.26 14.59
C THR A 48 1.79 -16.55 14.14
N PRO A 49 3.12 -16.53 13.99
CA PRO A 49 3.86 -17.76 13.71
C PRO A 49 3.76 -18.76 14.88
N PRO A 50 3.94 -20.07 14.64
CA PRO A 50 3.99 -21.05 15.72
C PRO A 50 5.05 -20.70 16.76
N GLY A 51 4.68 -20.73 18.05
CA GLY A 51 5.60 -20.42 19.15
C GLY A 51 5.86 -18.94 19.39
N PHE A 52 5.08 -18.03 18.80
CA PHE A 52 5.18 -16.59 19.00
C PHE A 52 5.02 -16.19 20.48
N LYS A 53 5.95 -15.37 20.99
CA LYS A 53 5.92 -14.81 22.37
C LYS A 53 6.00 -13.28 22.40
N GLY A 54 5.88 -12.64 21.24
CA GLY A 54 5.99 -11.19 21.08
C GLY A 54 4.69 -10.45 21.39
N LYS A 55 4.67 -9.16 21.04
CA LYS A 55 3.47 -8.30 21.11
C LYS A 55 2.86 -8.12 19.72
N GLN A 56 1.54 -8.01 19.65
CA GLN A 56 0.83 -7.76 18.40
C GLN A 56 0.16 -6.39 18.42
N PHE A 57 0.00 -5.78 17.24
CA PHE A 57 -0.48 -4.41 17.06
C PHE A 57 -1.34 -4.30 15.81
N ARG A 58 -2.39 -3.46 15.87
CA ARG A 58 -3.26 -3.23 14.71
C ARG A 58 -2.71 -2.19 13.74
N LYS A 59 -1.81 -1.32 14.22
CA LYS A 59 -1.36 -0.15 13.49
C LYS A 59 0.14 0.06 13.62
N LEU A 60 0.79 0.29 12.49
CA LEU A 60 2.19 0.66 12.36
C LEU A 60 2.28 2.02 11.67
N VAL A 61 2.94 2.97 12.32
CA VAL A 61 3.22 4.31 11.80
C VAL A 61 4.69 4.36 11.36
N LEU A 62 4.90 4.54 10.07
CA LEU A 62 6.20 4.76 9.44
C LEU A 62 6.32 6.23 9.00
N PRO A 63 7.53 6.77 8.76
CA PRO A 63 7.71 8.16 8.36
C PRO A 63 6.88 8.59 7.14
N SER A 64 6.72 7.69 6.15
CA SER A 64 6.03 7.97 4.88
C SER A 64 4.64 7.33 4.76
N MET A 65 4.25 6.43 5.68
CA MET A 65 3.00 5.68 5.55
C MET A 65 2.47 5.16 6.89
N VAL A 66 1.17 4.84 6.91
CA VAL A 66 0.52 4.14 8.02
C VAL A 66 -0.03 2.81 7.50
N VAL A 67 0.30 1.71 8.18
CA VAL A 67 -0.22 0.37 7.89
C VAL A 67 -1.21 0.01 8.98
N GLU A 68 -2.46 -0.29 8.60
CA GLU A 68 -3.52 -0.72 9.49
C GLU A 68 -4.17 -2.00 8.96
N ILE A 69 -4.29 -3.01 9.82
CA ILE A 69 -4.55 -4.41 9.38
C ILE A 69 -6.03 -4.73 9.06
N ASN A 70 -6.96 -3.86 9.41
CA ASN A 70 -8.41 -4.09 9.25
C ASN A 70 -9.06 -3.19 8.19
N THR A 71 -8.25 -2.49 7.41
CA THR A 71 -8.72 -1.56 6.38
C THR A 71 -8.27 -2.04 5.00
N CYS A 72 -8.86 -1.49 3.94
CA CYS A 72 -8.41 -1.69 2.56
C CYS A 72 -6.96 -1.23 2.31
N ASP A 73 -6.39 -0.54 3.30
CA ASP A 73 -5.05 0.02 3.37
C ASP A 73 -3.98 -0.99 3.87
N SER A 74 -4.33 -2.26 4.00
CA SER A 74 -3.41 -3.31 4.47
C SER A 74 -2.55 -3.93 3.37
N CYS A 75 -2.65 -3.47 2.12
CA CYS A 75 -1.89 -4.02 1.00
C CYS A 75 -0.51 -3.36 0.86
N LEU A 76 0.54 -4.16 0.76
CA LEU A 76 1.94 -3.72 0.71
C LEU A 76 2.65 -4.41 -0.46
N LEU A 77 3.50 -3.67 -1.16
CA LEU A 77 4.48 -4.23 -2.08
C LEU A 77 5.80 -4.35 -1.34
N MET A 78 6.39 -5.53 -1.40
CA MET A 78 7.66 -5.86 -0.78
C MET A 78 8.81 -5.73 -1.80
N GLU A 79 10.04 -5.56 -1.33
CA GLU A 79 11.24 -5.48 -2.18
C GLU A 79 11.48 -6.74 -3.01
N ASP A 80 11.05 -7.91 -2.53
CA ASP A 80 11.09 -9.18 -3.27
C ASP A 80 10.03 -9.30 -4.38
N GLY A 81 9.20 -8.26 -4.56
CA GLY A 81 8.13 -8.20 -5.55
C GLY A 81 6.81 -8.83 -5.08
N ASN A 82 6.76 -9.42 -3.87
CA ASN A 82 5.51 -9.95 -3.35
C ASN A 82 4.54 -8.83 -2.98
N VAL A 83 3.27 -9.04 -3.31
CA VAL A 83 2.17 -8.21 -2.81
C VAL A 83 1.54 -8.91 -1.62
N VAL A 84 1.64 -8.27 -0.45
CA VAL A 84 1.24 -8.79 0.85
C VAL A 84 0.04 -8.01 1.39
N VAL A 85 -0.96 -8.74 1.87
CA VAL A 85 -2.06 -8.19 2.68
C VAL A 85 -1.72 -8.42 4.14
N ALA A 86 -1.37 -7.34 4.84
CA ALA A 86 -1.07 -7.34 6.26
C ALA A 86 -2.31 -7.77 7.07
N ARG A 87 -2.14 -8.79 7.90
CA ARG A 87 -3.16 -9.29 8.83
C ARG A 87 -2.79 -9.06 10.30
N ASN A 88 -1.52 -8.75 10.56
CA ASN A 88 -1.01 -8.42 11.87
C ASN A 88 0.28 -7.61 11.78
N VAL A 89 0.57 -6.81 12.78
CA VAL A 89 1.90 -6.25 13.03
C VAL A 89 2.42 -6.87 14.31
N VAL A 90 3.62 -7.45 14.26
CA VAL A 90 4.20 -8.15 15.40
C VAL A 90 5.57 -7.59 15.77
N LEU A 91 5.82 -7.47 17.07
CA LEU A 91 7.12 -7.15 17.65
C LEU A 91 7.65 -8.39 18.35
N ASP A 92 8.72 -8.98 17.83
CA ASP A 92 9.34 -10.19 18.35
C ASP A 92 10.86 -10.10 18.30
N GLY A 93 11.51 -10.39 19.43
CA GLY A 93 12.96 -10.23 19.56
C GLY A 93 13.49 -8.82 19.28
N GLY A 94 12.66 -7.79 19.48
CA GLY A 94 13.00 -6.40 19.18
C GLY A 94 12.81 -5.97 17.72
N GLU A 95 12.44 -6.88 16.82
CA GLU A 95 12.19 -6.58 15.42
C GLU A 95 10.69 -6.50 15.12
N VAL A 96 10.30 -5.48 14.34
CA VAL A 96 8.93 -5.32 13.85
C VAL A 96 8.77 -6.05 12.53
N LYS A 97 7.75 -6.91 12.45
CA LYS A 97 7.42 -7.70 11.26
C LYS A 97 5.95 -7.57 10.92
N ILE A 98 5.64 -7.70 9.63
CA ILE A 98 4.29 -7.84 9.12
C ILE A 98 3.98 -9.33 9.02
N CYS A 99 2.88 -9.76 9.64
CA CYS A 99 2.30 -11.08 9.41
C CYS A 99 1.12 -10.92 8.45
N GLY A 100 1.13 -11.66 7.35
CA GLY A 100 0.12 -11.46 6.31
C GLY A 100 0.06 -12.59 5.30
N GLN A 101 -0.89 -12.47 4.38
CA GLN A 101 -1.02 -13.37 3.24
C GLN A 101 -0.51 -12.66 1.99
N PHE A 102 -0.09 -13.41 0.98
CA PHE A 102 0.43 -12.84 -0.27
C PHE A 102 -0.32 -13.38 -1.48
N PHE A 103 -0.35 -12.62 -2.57
CA PHE A 103 -0.94 -13.09 -3.82
C PHE A 103 0.00 -14.04 -4.55
N LYS A 104 -0.45 -15.27 -4.81
CA LYS A 104 0.35 -16.29 -5.50
C LYS A 104 0.45 -16.06 -7.01
N GLN A 105 -0.47 -15.29 -7.58
CA GLN A 105 -0.47 -14.95 -9.00
C GLN A 105 -0.46 -13.45 -9.16
N LEU A 106 0.62 -12.95 -9.74
CA LEU A 106 0.83 -11.55 -10.11
C LEU A 106 1.18 -11.50 -11.60
N ALA A 107 0.52 -10.62 -12.34
CA ALA A 107 0.84 -10.31 -13.72
C ALA A 107 0.75 -8.81 -13.93
N ASN A 108 1.57 -8.24 -14.81
CA ASN A 108 1.44 -6.83 -15.18
C ASN A 108 0.02 -6.55 -15.70
N PHE A 109 -0.64 -5.54 -15.12
CA PHE A 109 -2.02 -5.22 -15.51
C PHE A 109 -2.11 -4.67 -16.93
N TYR A 110 -1.10 -3.91 -17.35
CA TYR A 110 -0.99 -3.40 -18.70
C TYR A 110 0.13 -4.13 -19.44
N THR A 111 -0.21 -4.73 -20.57
CA THR A 111 0.72 -5.50 -21.41
C THR A 111 1.05 -4.80 -22.74
N SER A 112 0.30 -3.76 -23.10
CA SER A 112 0.32 -3.16 -24.44
C SER A 112 1.24 -1.94 -24.59
N ILE A 113 1.81 -1.41 -23.50
CA ILE A 113 2.70 -0.24 -23.56
C ILE A 113 4.10 -0.65 -23.10
N ALA A 114 5.09 -0.46 -23.98
CA ALA A 114 6.49 -0.66 -23.64
C ALA A 114 6.86 0.23 -22.44
N HIS A 115 7.54 -0.34 -21.43
CA HIS A 115 8.10 0.33 -20.24
C HIS A 115 7.17 0.57 -19.02
N ILE A 116 6.00 -0.08 -18.94
CA ILE A 116 5.10 0.06 -17.77
C ILE A 116 5.63 -0.57 -16.47
N ASP A 117 6.64 -1.45 -16.50
CA ASP A 117 7.13 -2.14 -15.29
C ASP A 117 7.46 -1.19 -14.13
N ARG A 118 7.82 0.07 -14.43
CA ARG A 118 8.06 1.12 -13.43
C ARG A 118 6.82 1.56 -12.65
N LEU A 119 5.62 1.39 -13.19
CA LEU A 119 4.37 1.73 -12.52
C LEU A 119 3.97 0.68 -11.48
N CYS A 120 4.55 -0.54 -11.54
CA CYS A 120 4.28 -1.62 -10.57
C CYS A 120 2.77 -1.90 -10.39
N ILE A 121 2.00 -1.86 -11.48
CA ILE A 121 0.55 -2.12 -11.46
C ILE A 121 0.32 -3.58 -11.84
N TYR A 122 -0.26 -4.33 -10.92
CA TYR A 122 -0.40 -5.78 -11.06
C TYR A 122 -1.86 -6.21 -11.03
N LYS A 123 -2.20 -7.16 -11.90
CA LYS A 123 -3.35 -8.04 -11.69
C LYS A 123 -2.94 -9.13 -10.70
N ALA A 124 -3.58 -9.16 -9.55
CA ALA A 124 -3.29 -10.07 -8.46
C ALA A 124 -4.45 -11.05 -8.23
N SER A 125 -4.14 -12.32 -7.96
CA SER A 125 -5.16 -13.31 -7.60
C SER A 125 -4.56 -14.46 -6.76
N ARG A 126 -5.44 -15.33 -6.26
CA ARG A 126 -5.09 -16.49 -5.42
C ARG A 126 -4.27 -16.11 -4.19
N LEU A 127 -4.93 -15.47 -3.23
CA LEU A 127 -4.34 -15.18 -1.92
C LEU A 127 -3.85 -16.47 -1.25
N SER A 128 -2.70 -16.41 -0.57
CA SER A 128 -2.14 -17.56 0.12
C SER A 128 -3.05 -18.02 1.26
N SER A 129 -3.17 -19.34 1.45
CA SER A 129 -3.91 -19.91 2.58
C SER A 129 -3.18 -19.68 3.89
N ALA A 130 -1.86 -19.88 3.89
CA ALA A 130 -1.00 -19.63 5.04
C ALA A 130 -0.52 -18.17 5.08
N SER A 131 -0.32 -17.67 6.29
CA SER A 131 0.36 -16.41 6.54
C SER A 131 1.88 -16.62 6.59
N ALA A 132 2.63 -15.61 6.18
CA ALA A 132 4.07 -15.55 6.33
C ALA A 132 4.48 -14.22 6.98
N LEU A 133 5.78 -14.07 7.25
CA LEU A 133 6.36 -12.92 7.92
C LEU A 133 7.32 -12.17 7.02
N TRP A 134 7.23 -10.85 7.06
CA TRP A 134 8.16 -9.96 6.39
C TRP A 134 8.70 -8.92 7.36
N ASN A 135 9.97 -8.56 7.21
CA ASN A 135 10.51 -7.44 7.97
C ASN A 135 9.92 -6.13 7.42
N VAL A 136 9.56 -5.21 8.30
CA VAL A 136 9.03 -3.88 7.90
C VAL A 136 10.02 -3.12 7.02
N LYS A 137 11.33 -3.34 7.19
CA LYS A 137 12.39 -2.75 6.37
C LYS A 137 12.36 -3.20 4.89
N GLN A 138 11.63 -4.28 4.58
CA GLN A 138 11.47 -4.80 3.22
C GLN A 138 10.23 -4.24 2.51
N ILE A 139 9.46 -3.37 3.16
CA ILE A 139 8.30 -2.73 2.54
C ILE A 139 8.82 -1.72 1.52
N LYS A 140 8.52 -1.96 0.25
CA LYS A 140 8.85 -1.06 -0.85
C LYS A 140 7.83 0.07 -0.99
N SER A 141 6.55 -0.25 -0.85
CA SER A 141 5.47 0.76 -0.89
C SER A 141 4.17 0.22 -0.33
N LYS A 142 3.28 1.14 0.08
CA LYS A 142 1.88 0.83 0.35
C LYS A 142 1.11 0.79 -0.96
N CYS A 143 0.15 -0.12 -1.09
CA CYS A 143 -0.64 -0.28 -2.29
C CYS A 143 -2.14 -0.12 -2.02
N CYS A 144 -2.86 0.35 -3.03
CA CYS A 144 -4.29 0.13 -3.11
C CYS A 144 -4.57 -1.20 -3.81
N CYS A 145 -5.58 -1.91 -3.33
CA CYS A 145 -6.04 -3.18 -3.89
C CYS A 145 -7.53 -3.06 -4.22
N PHE A 146 -7.87 -3.15 -5.52
CA PHE A 146 -9.22 -2.97 -6.03
C PHE A 146 -9.76 -4.28 -6.61
N PRO A 147 -10.98 -4.72 -6.28
CA PRO A 147 -11.62 -5.85 -6.95
C PRO A 147 -11.72 -5.62 -8.47
N CYS A 148 -11.37 -6.62 -9.27
CA CYS A 148 -11.44 -6.56 -10.73
C CYS A 148 -11.72 -7.96 -11.31
N GLY A 149 -12.98 -8.19 -11.69
CA GLY A 149 -13.42 -9.50 -12.17
C GLY A 149 -13.19 -10.60 -11.12
N SER A 150 -12.48 -11.65 -11.50
CA SER A 150 -12.15 -12.78 -10.62
C SER A 150 -10.92 -12.56 -9.72
N GLY A 151 -10.35 -11.35 -9.70
CA GLY A 151 -9.15 -11.04 -8.95
C GLY A 151 -9.11 -9.59 -8.49
N PHE A 152 -7.91 -9.04 -8.39
CA PHE A 152 -7.66 -7.69 -7.91
C PHE A 152 -6.68 -6.95 -8.84
N VAL A 153 -6.78 -5.63 -8.84
CA VAL A 153 -5.73 -4.75 -9.37
C VAL A 153 -5.06 -4.08 -8.20
N VAL A 154 -3.74 -4.20 -8.16
CA VAL A 154 -2.89 -3.65 -7.12
C VAL A 154 -2.00 -2.58 -7.73
N THR A 155 -1.96 -1.41 -7.10
CA THR A 155 -1.13 -0.29 -7.53
C THR A 155 -0.48 0.39 -6.32
N PRO A 156 0.82 0.72 -6.36
CA PRO A 156 1.45 1.53 -5.34
C PRO A 156 0.78 2.89 -5.20
N LEU A 157 0.75 3.39 -3.96
CA LEU A 157 0.43 4.78 -3.67
C LEU A 157 1.67 5.63 -3.95
N LEU A 158 1.55 6.59 -4.88
CA LEU A 158 2.63 7.38 -5.49
C LEU A 158 3.52 8.20 -4.53
N HIS A 159 3.28 8.16 -3.21
CA HIS A 159 4.01 8.91 -2.19
C HIS A 159 4.42 8.07 -0.97
N THR A 160 4.39 6.74 -1.07
CA THR A 160 4.66 5.84 0.06
C THR A 160 5.92 4.98 -0.10
N GLY A 161 6.83 5.38 -1.00
CA GLY A 161 8.16 4.76 -1.18
C GLY A 161 9.28 5.60 -0.58
#